data_AF-A0A6J4VB91-F1
#
_entry.id   AF-A0A6J4VB91-F1
#
_cell.length_a   1.000
_cell.length_b   1.000
_cell.length_c   1.000
_cell.angle_alpha   90.00
_cell.angle_beta   90.00
_cell.angle_gamma   90.00
#
_symmetry.space_group_name_H-M   'P 1'
#
loop_
_entity.id
_entity.type
_entity.pdbx_description
1 polymer ?
#
loop_
_entity_poly.entity_id
_entity_poly.type
_entity_poly.pdbx_seq_one_letter_code
_entity_poly.pdbx_strand_id
1 'polypeptide(L)'
;MSDATADAGVVRTDAHRRGSGNLPYLAAFPNVQQRVRTTAMGDFILEEGRTCEREGADDFVASVIDRRLCGQVRALRHSVTDLLLVLEGD
;
A
#
# COMPACT_ATOMS: atom_id res chain seq x y z
N MET A 1 10.25 -26.11 18.62
CA MET A 1 9.57 -24.83 18.38
C MET A 1 10.64 -23.78 18.18
N SER A 2 11.03 -23.52 16.93
CA SER A 2 11.95 -22.41 16.66
C SER A 2 11.16 -21.12 16.76
N ASP A 3 11.58 -20.27 17.67
CA ASP A 3 11.14 -18.89 17.79
C ASP A 3 11.58 -18.17 16.51
N ALA A 4 10.69 -18.11 15.52
CA ALA A 4 10.89 -17.25 14.36
C ALA A 4 10.66 -15.83 14.87
N THR A 5 11.73 -15.18 15.32
CA THR A 5 11.79 -13.72 15.39
C THR A 5 11.37 -13.22 14.01
N ALA A 6 10.10 -12.84 13.86
CA ALA A 6 9.61 -12.23 12.66
C ALA A 6 10.45 -10.96 12.46
N ASP A 7 11.21 -10.91 11.37
CA ASP A 7 12.03 -9.76 11.04
C ASP A 7 11.17 -8.49 11.13
N ALA A 8 11.71 -7.46 11.77
CA ALA A 8 11.00 -6.21 11.94
C ALA A 8 10.81 -5.54 10.57
N GLY A 9 9.59 -5.54 10.04
CA GLY A 9 9.25 -4.96 8.74
C GLY A 9 9.06 -3.45 8.85
N VAL A 10 9.56 -2.68 7.88
CA VAL A 10 9.29 -1.23 7.81
C VAL A 10 8.29 -0.96 6.69
N VAL A 11 7.11 -0.45 7.03
CA VAL A 11 6.12 -0.01 6.04
C VAL A 11 6.17 1.50 5.95
N ARG A 12 6.37 2.03 4.74
CA ARG A 12 6.27 3.48 4.49
C ARG A 12 4.86 3.77 4.00
N THR A 13 4.17 4.70 4.64
CA THR A 13 2.80 5.09 4.24
C THR A 13 2.84 6.48 3.63
N ASP A 14 2.09 6.66 2.54
CA ASP A 14 1.89 7.98 1.95
C ASP A 14 1.21 8.96 2.92
N ALA A 15 1.67 10.20 2.92
CA ALA A 15 1.16 11.25 3.81
C ALA A 15 -0.31 11.61 3.55
N HIS A 16 -0.82 11.45 2.32
CA HIS A 16 -2.23 11.71 2.00
C HIS A 16 -3.18 10.71 2.66
N ARG A 17 -2.66 9.55 3.12
CA ARG A 17 -3.41 8.53 3.86
C ARG A 17 -3.45 8.77 5.37
N ARG A 18 -2.92 9.88 5.89
CA ARG A 18 -3.01 10.21 7.33
C ARG A 18 -4.45 10.25 7.88
N GLY A 19 -5.43 10.54 7.03
CA GLY A 19 -6.85 10.55 7.39
C GLY A 19 -7.59 9.24 7.14
N SER A 20 -6.97 8.23 6.52
CA SER A 20 -7.64 6.95 6.29
C SER A 20 -7.58 6.09 7.55
N GLY A 21 -8.72 5.50 7.92
CA GLY A 21 -8.90 4.76 9.18
C GLY A 21 -8.07 3.47 9.32
N ASN A 22 -7.25 3.14 8.33
CA ASN A 22 -6.42 1.94 8.24
C ASN A 22 -5.04 2.07 8.92
N LEU A 23 -4.50 3.29 9.09
CA LEU A 23 -3.18 3.47 9.73
C LEU A 23 -3.10 2.92 11.17
N PRO A 24 -4.12 3.08 12.03
CA PRO A 24 -4.10 2.55 13.38
C PRO A 24 -3.96 1.02 13.45
N TYR A 25 -4.40 0.28 12.42
CA TYR A 25 -4.30 -1.18 12.42
C TYR A 25 -2.87 -1.67 12.22
N LEU A 26 -2.03 -0.93 11.47
CA LEU A 26 -0.62 -1.28 11.32
C LEU A 26 0.14 -1.16 12.64
N ALA A 27 -0.27 -0.23 13.52
CA ALA A 27 0.31 -0.08 14.85
C ALA A 27 0.00 -1.27 15.79
N ALA A 28 -0.97 -2.11 15.47
CA ALA A 28 -1.29 -3.32 16.24
C ALA A 28 -0.26 -4.45 16.03
N PHE A 29 0.61 -4.34 15.02
CA PHE A 29 1.64 -5.35 14.74
C PHE A 29 2.98 -4.89 15.35
N PRO A 30 3.43 -5.50 16.47
CA PRO A 30 4.61 -5.04 17.20
C PRO A 30 5.93 -5.17 16.42
N ASN A 31 5.95 -6.00 15.38
CA ASN A 31 7.08 -6.20 14.49
C ASN A 31 7.02 -5.33 13.22
N VAL A 32 6.03 -4.43 13.09
CA VAL A 32 5.91 -3.52 11.94
C VAL A 32 6.21 -2.09 12.38
N GLN A 33 7.27 -1.50 11.85
CA GLN A 33 7.56 -0.08 12.02
C GLN A 33 6.91 0.73 10.90
N GLN A 34 5.92 1.55 11.26
CA GLN A 34 5.30 2.48 10.31
C GLN A 34 6.12 3.78 10.18
N ARG A 35 6.38 4.23 8.94
CA ARG A 35 7.01 5.51 8.65
C ARG A 35 6.17 6.31 7.66
N VAL A 36 5.53 7.38 8.14
CA VAL A 36 4.72 8.24 7.26
C VAL A 36 5.62 9.23 6.53
N ARG A 37 5.59 9.22 5.20
CA ARG A 37 6.33 10.14 4.31
C ARG A 37 5.54 10.37 3.03
N THR A 38 5.77 11.46 2.32
CA THR A 38 5.26 11.59 0.95
C THR A 38 5.98 10.56 0.08
N THR A 39 5.20 9.73 -0.61
CA THR A 39 5.71 8.77 -1.57
C THR A 39 5.54 9.32 -2.98
N ALA A 40 6.37 8.87 -3.91
CA ALA A 40 6.18 9.23 -5.31
C ALA A 40 4.93 8.54 -5.89
N MET A 41 4.58 7.37 -5.36
CA MET A 41 3.50 6.52 -5.88
C MET A 41 3.17 5.38 -4.91
N GLY A 42 1.90 5.02 -4.85
CA GLY A 42 1.39 3.93 -4.00
C GLY A 42 1.04 4.38 -2.58
N ASP A 43 0.05 3.74 -1.97
CA ASP A 43 -0.33 4.03 -0.59
C ASP A 43 0.69 3.54 0.45
N PHE A 44 1.33 2.40 0.16
CA PHE A 44 2.30 1.77 1.03
C PHE A 44 3.51 1.25 0.25
N ILE A 45 4.72 1.58 0.70
CA ILE A 45 5.94 0.93 0.23
C ILE A 45 6.31 -0.15 1.24
N LEU A 46 6.28 -1.41 0.81
CA LEU A 46 6.56 -2.58 1.64
C LEU A 46 8.07 -2.84 1.74
N GLU A 47 8.76 -2.72 0.62
CA GLU A 47 10.21 -2.80 0.49
C GLU A 47 10.66 -2.08 -0.79
N GLU A 48 11.95 -2.07 -1.09
CA GLU A 48 12.45 -1.46 -2.32
C GLU A 48 11.86 -2.16 -3.54
N GLY A 49 11.23 -1.41 -4.44
CA GLY A 49 10.60 -1.94 -5.64
C GLY A 49 9.27 -2.68 -5.42
N ARG A 50 8.76 -2.79 -4.19
CA ARG A 50 7.44 -3.38 -3.90
C ARG A 50 6.50 -2.39 -3.24
N THR A 51 5.36 -2.17 -3.88
CA THR A 51 4.34 -1.23 -3.42
C THR A 51 2.98 -1.90 -3.27
N CYS A 52 2.15 -1.33 -2.41
CA CYS A 52 0.77 -1.72 -2.22
C CYS A 52 -0.14 -0.52 -2.42
N GLU A 53 -1.13 -0.68 -3.27
CA GLU A 53 -2.22 0.26 -3.50
C GLU A 53 -3.49 -0.27 -2.84
N ARG A 54 -4.29 0.62 -2.25
CA ARG A 54 -5.54 0.27 -1.59
C ARG A 54 -6.69 1.05 -2.20
N GLU A 55 -7.71 0.34 -2.64
CA GLU A 55 -8.89 0.90 -3.30
C GLU A 55 -10.16 0.23 -2.75
N GLY A 56 -11.20 1.02 -2.48
CA GLY A 56 -12.52 0.47 -2.16
C GLY A 56 -13.15 -0.20 -3.38
N ALA A 57 -14.09 -1.12 -3.18
CA ALA A 57 -14.70 -1.87 -4.29
C ALA A 57 -15.39 -0.94 -5.30
N ASP A 58 -16.17 0.03 -4.83
CA ASP A 58 -16.84 1.00 -5.70
C ASP A 58 -15.84 1.92 -6.43
N ASP A 59 -14.80 2.38 -5.72
CA ASP A 59 -13.73 3.20 -6.30
C ASP A 59 -12.96 2.44 -7.38
N PHE A 60 -12.73 1.14 -7.17
CA PHE A 60 -12.07 0.26 -8.14
C PHE A 60 -12.91 0.07 -9.39
N VAL A 61 -14.22 -0.18 -9.25
CA VAL A 61 -15.12 -0.29 -10.41
C VAL A 61 -15.11 1.03 -11.20
N ALA A 62 -15.22 2.17 -10.52
CA ALA A 62 -15.15 3.48 -11.16
C ALA A 62 -13.80 3.70 -11.87
N SER A 63 -12.68 3.35 -11.24
CA SER A 63 -11.34 3.57 -11.79
C SER A 63 -11.01 2.67 -12.99
N VAL A 64 -11.62 1.49 -13.06
CA VAL A 64 -11.58 0.60 -14.24
C VAL A 64 -12.39 1.21 -15.40
N ILE A 65 -13.62 1.65 -15.15
CA ILE A 65 -14.49 2.26 -16.16
C ILE A 65 -13.85 3.52 -16.74
N ASP A 66 -13.31 4.39 -15.88
CA ASP A 66 -12.66 5.64 -16.25
C ASP A 66 -11.23 5.44 -16.80
N ARG A 67 -10.75 4.18 -16.84
CA ARG A 67 -9.39 3.80 -17.25
C ARG A 67 -8.26 4.44 -16.42
N ARG A 68 -8.59 5.05 -15.29
CA ARG A 68 -7.62 5.67 -14.36
C ARG A 68 -6.66 4.62 -13.81
N LEU A 69 -7.17 3.45 -13.40
CA LEU A 69 -6.35 2.35 -12.90
C LEU A 69 -5.33 1.89 -13.95
N CYS A 70 -5.75 1.77 -15.21
CA CYS A 70 -4.86 1.40 -16.30
C CYS A 70 -3.73 2.42 -16.50
N GLY A 71 -4.02 3.72 -16.33
CA GLY A 71 -3.03 4.79 -16.36
C GLY A 71 -2.03 4.67 -15.20
N GLN A 72 -2.53 4.45 -14.00
CA GLN A 72 -1.73 4.29 -12.78
C GLN A 72 -0.81 3.07 -12.87
N VAL A 73 -1.32 1.91 -13.29
CA VAL A 73 -0.51 0.69 -13.50
C VAL A 73 0.56 0.90 -14.56
N ARG A 74 0.30 1.65 -15.64
CA ARG A 74 1.34 1.99 -16.62
C ARG A 74 2.43 2.87 -16.04
N ALA A 75 2.09 3.86 -15.21
CA ALA A 75 3.07 4.69 -14.53
C ALA A 75 3.90 3.88 -13.52
N LEU A 76 3.26 2.92 -12.82
CA LEU A 76 3.88 2.03 -11.83
C LEU A 76 4.95 1.11 -12.42
N ARG A 77 4.74 0.56 -13.63
CA ARG A 77 5.63 -0.43 -14.26
C ARG A 77 7.09 0.01 -14.44
N HIS A 78 7.35 1.32 -14.43
CA HIS A 78 8.71 1.83 -14.62
C HIS A 78 9.48 2.04 -13.32
N SER A 79 8.78 2.07 -12.18
CA SER A 79 9.35 2.44 -10.88
C SER A 79 9.19 1.36 -9.82
N VAL A 80 8.44 0.30 -10.13
CA VAL A 80 8.03 -0.74 -9.20
C VAL A 80 8.19 -2.10 -9.88
N THR A 81 8.89 -3.01 -9.20
CA THR A 81 9.08 -4.40 -9.61
C THR A 81 7.81 -5.21 -9.32
N ASP A 82 7.22 -5.02 -8.14
CA ASP A 82 6.04 -5.75 -7.66
C ASP A 82 4.96 -4.79 -7.14
N LEU A 83 3.75 -4.90 -7.71
CA LEU A 83 2.58 -4.14 -7.28
C LEU A 83 1.54 -5.08 -6.67
N LEU A 84 1.15 -4.81 -5.43
CA LEU A 84 -0.02 -5.40 -4.79
C LEU A 84 -1.19 -4.40 -4.85
N LEU A 85 -2.35 -4.85 -5.32
CA LEU A 85 -3.59 -4.08 -5.22
C LEU A 85 -4.50 -4.78 -4.20
N VAL A 86 -4.84 -4.07 -3.12
CA VAL A 86 -5.78 -4.53 -2.10
C VAL A 86 -7.13 -3.88 -2.37
N LEU A 87 -8.12 -4.71 -2.71
CA LEU A 87 -9.50 -4.30 -2.85
C LEU A 87 -10.23 -4.52 -1.53
N GLU A 88 -10.74 -3.43 -0.96
CA GLU A 88 -11.57 -3.48 0.24
C GLU A 88 -13.03 -3.63 -0.18
N GLY A 89 -13.63 -4.77 0.17
CA GLY A 89 -15.07 -4.95 0.03
C GLY A 89 -15.78 -4.17 1.13
N ASP A 90 -16.65 -3.26 0.73
CA ASP A 90 -17.47 -2.46 1.64
C ASP A 90 -18.40 -3.33 2.52
#